data_AF-A0A1Y1Y0C7-F1
#
_entry.id   AF-A0A1Y1Y0C7-F1
#
_cell.length_a   1.000
_cell.length_b   1.000
_cell.length_c   1.000
_cell.angle_alpha   90.00
_cell.angle_beta   90.00
_cell.angle_gamma   90.00
#
_symmetry.space_group_name_H-M   'P 1'
#
loop_
_entity.id
_entity.type
_entity.pdbx_description
1 polymer ?
#
loop_
_entity_poly.entity_id
_entity_poly.type
_entity_poly.pdbx_seq_one_letter_code
_entity_poly.pdbx_strand_id
1 'polypeptide(L)'
;MFKALLFLFALACCRISVTSARINCPDGNGLYCGSVLGLKQNTLYDCKSDRWSWSYHPVERCANGCVVAKAGTPDSCGKAEPPKDDNDVGNPGDNGDDNGNDNGSNNDYTDTTNVANYPLEFRFRNGQCTDWADARYAQITGHHISWWGDARLWSSRARSAGWSVSKTPRVPSIIVIQAGYQGTGGPGHVAVVERINNDGSVYTSNYNYRFNGNGGPYIKSYGTFRTGNGVDFIWYK
;
A
#
# COMPACT_ATOMS: atom_id res chain seq x y z
N MET A 1 -29.44 51.20 -42.83
CA MET A 1 -28.32 50.26 -43.05
C MET A 1 -27.55 50.10 -41.76
N PHE A 2 -27.84 49.07 -40.96
CA PHE A 2 -26.97 48.66 -39.85
C PHE A 2 -26.90 47.13 -39.87
N LYS A 3 -25.69 46.62 -40.07
CA LYS A 3 -25.37 45.20 -40.24
C LYS A 3 -25.62 44.45 -38.93
N ALA A 4 -26.38 43.37 -39.03
CA ALA A 4 -26.47 42.34 -38.01
C ALA A 4 -25.12 41.63 -37.87
N LEU A 5 -24.55 41.61 -36.66
CA LEU A 5 -23.43 40.75 -36.32
C LEU A 5 -23.95 39.66 -35.37
N LEU A 6 -24.24 38.51 -35.96
CA LEU A 6 -24.67 37.29 -35.29
C LEU A 6 -23.43 36.68 -34.61
N PHE A 7 -23.25 36.92 -33.31
CA PHE A 7 -22.26 36.18 -32.51
C PHE A 7 -22.83 34.80 -32.19
N LEU A 8 -22.45 33.82 -33.01
CA LEU A 8 -22.54 32.40 -32.68
C LEU A 8 -21.70 32.16 -31.41
N PHE A 9 -22.35 32.06 -30.25
CA PHE A 9 -21.74 31.39 -29.11
C PHE A 9 -21.72 29.89 -29.43
N ALA A 10 -20.61 29.45 -30.00
CA ALA A 10 -20.28 28.03 -30.07
C ALA A 10 -20.20 27.52 -28.63
N LEU A 11 -21.27 26.83 -28.20
CA LEU A 11 -21.26 26.02 -27.00
C LEU A 11 -20.30 24.85 -27.29
N ALA A 12 -19.01 25.09 -27.03
CA ALA A 12 -18.01 24.05 -27.00
C ALA A 12 -18.44 23.08 -25.91
N CYS A 13 -19.11 22.01 -26.33
CA CYS A 13 -19.36 20.84 -25.50
C CYS A 13 -17.97 20.33 -25.11
N CYS A 14 -17.49 20.77 -23.95
CA CYS A 14 -16.31 20.22 -23.32
C CYS A 14 -16.66 18.77 -23.01
N ARG A 15 -16.41 17.89 -23.99
CA ARG A 15 -16.29 16.46 -23.73
C ARG A 15 -15.14 16.37 -22.74
N ILE A 16 -15.50 16.26 -21.47
CA ILE A 16 -14.64 15.69 -20.45
C ILE A 16 -14.38 14.27 -20.96
N SER A 17 -13.34 14.14 -21.79
CA SER A 17 -12.67 12.88 -21.95
C SER A 17 -12.16 12.58 -20.55
N VAL A 18 -12.94 11.79 -19.81
CA VAL A 18 -12.44 11.02 -18.68
C VAL A 18 -11.34 10.18 -19.33
N THR A 19 -10.12 10.69 -19.30
CA THR A 19 -8.94 9.91 -19.62
C THR A 19 -9.03 8.74 -18.66
N SER A 20 -9.41 7.58 -19.20
CA SER A 20 -9.47 6.31 -18.47
C SER A 20 -8.26 6.30 -17.57
N ALA A 21 -8.49 6.42 -16.26
CA ALA A 21 -7.42 6.36 -15.29
C ALA A 21 -6.65 5.10 -15.66
N ARG A 22 -5.36 5.24 -15.98
CA ARG A 22 -4.52 4.06 -16.23
C ARG A 22 -4.57 3.28 -14.93
N ILE A 23 -5.41 2.25 -14.89
CA ILE A 23 -5.56 1.38 -13.74
C ILE A 23 -4.24 0.61 -13.67
N ASN A 24 -3.38 1.07 -12.77
CA ASN A 24 -2.10 0.47 -12.50
C ASN A 24 -2.30 -0.48 -11.33
N CYS A 25 -2.01 -1.74 -11.55
CA CYS A 25 -2.15 -2.76 -10.52
C CYS A 25 -1.03 -2.58 -9.51
N PRO A 26 -1.36 -2.31 -8.23
CA PRO A 26 -0.37 -1.82 -7.26
C PRO A 26 0.86 -2.70 -7.14
N ASP A 27 0.69 -4.03 -7.20
CA ASP A 27 1.73 -5.01 -6.95
C ASP A 27 2.07 -5.91 -8.15
N GLY A 28 1.65 -5.52 -9.35
CA GLY A 28 1.87 -6.28 -10.57
C GLY A 28 0.73 -7.27 -10.88
N ASN A 29 1.02 -8.37 -11.57
CA ASN A 29 0.01 -9.36 -11.93
C ASN A 29 -0.56 -10.04 -10.68
N GLY A 30 -1.88 -10.22 -10.60
CA GLY A 30 -2.51 -10.84 -9.45
C GLY A 30 -3.99 -10.51 -9.32
N LEU A 31 -4.60 -11.04 -8.26
CA LEU A 31 -6.00 -10.76 -7.93
C LEU A 31 -6.08 -9.51 -7.07
N TYR A 32 -6.99 -8.61 -7.44
CA TYR A 32 -7.24 -7.36 -6.74
C TYR A 32 -8.73 -7.13 -6.55
N CYS A 33 -9.11 -6.64 -5.39
CA CYS A 33 -10.43 -6.12 -5.15
C CYS A 33 -10.64 -4.85 -5.98
N GLY A 34 -11.82 -4.71 -6.56
CA GLY A 34 -12.13 -3.53 -7.38
C GLY A 34 -12.02 -2.22 -6.60
N SER A 35 -12.19 -2.24 -5.28
CA SER A 35 -11.95 -1.08 -4.41
C SER A 35 -10.52 -0.53 -4.55
N VAL A 36 -9.53 -1.40 -4.74
CA VAL A 36 -8.11 -1.04 -4.92
C VAL A 36 -7.83 -0.51 -6.32
N LEU A 37 -8.60 -0.94 -7.32
CA LEU A 37 -8.44 -0.57 -8.73
C LEU A 37 -9.34 0.61 -9.16
N GLY A 38 -10.16 1.17 -8.26
CA GLY A 38 -11.18 2.16 -8.63
C GLY A 38 -12.33 1.58 -9.47
N LEU A 39 -12.56 0.27 -9.33
CA LEU A 39 -13.60 -0.52 -9.99
C LEU A 39 -14.68 -0.93 -8.97
N LYS A 40 -15.54 -1.89 -9.33
CA LYS A 40 -16.64 -2.34 -8.46
C LYS A 40 -16.09 -2.94 -7.17
N GLN A 41 -16.43 -2.35 -6.03
CA GLN A 41 -15.83 -2.64 -4.72
C GLN A 41 -15.94 -4.10 -4.27
N ASN A 42 -17.07 -4.78 -4.57
CA ASN A 42 -17.31 -6.20 -4.22
C ASN A 42 -17.07 -7.15 -5.39
N THR A 43 -16.06 -6.88 -6.20
CA THR A 43 -15.69 -7.73 -7.34
C THR A 43 -14.20 -7.96 -7.32
N LEU A 44 -13.81 -9.23 -7.46
CA LEU A 44 -12.42 -9.63 -7.58
C LEU A 44 -12.03 -9.54 -9.06
N TYR A 45 -10.90 -8.90 -9.34
CA TYR A 45 -10.37 -8.69 -10.68
C TYR A 45 -9.00 -9.35 -10.81
N ASP A 46 -8.79 -10.10 -11.90
CA ASP A 46 -7.49 -10.62 -12.29
C ASP A 46 -6.80 -9.55 -13.14
N CYS A 47 -5.73 -8.98 -12.59
CA CYS A 47 -4.93 -8.00 -13.28
C CYS A 47 -3.70 -8.62 -13.93
N LYS A 48 -3.49 -8.27 -15.20
CA LYS A 48 -2.33 -8.71 -16.01
C LYS A 48 -1.71 -7.53 -16.73
N SER A 49 -0.39 -7.42 -16.67
CA SER A 49 0.38 -6.65 -17.64
C SER A 49 0.69 -7.54 -18.84
N ASP A 50 0.33 -7.08 -20.04
CA ASP A 50 1.05 -7.46 -21.24
C ASP A 50 2.17 -6.44 -21.52
N ARG A 51 2.98 -6.71 -22.56
CA ARG A 51 4.22 -5.99 -22.85
C ARG A 51 4.04 -4.48 -23.09
N TRP A 52 2.81 -3.97 -23.20
CA TRP A 52 2.50 -2.55 -23.46
C TRP A 52 1.24 -2.01 -22.75
N SER A 53 0.45 -2.83 -22.03
CA SER A 53 -0.77 -2.40 -21.33
C SER A 53 -1.10 -3.24 -20.09
N TRP A 54 -1.76 -2.61 -19.12
CA TRP A 54 -2.44 -3.30 -18.03
C TRP A 54 -3.87 -3.64 -18.46
N SER A 55 -4.31 -4.87 -18.21
CA SER A 55 -5.68 -5.33 -18.37
C SER A 55 -6.18 -5.91 -17.05
N TYR A 56 -7.49 -5.79 -16.83
CA TYR A 56 -8.17 -6.37 -15.67
C TYR A 56 -9.44 -7.05 -16.14
N HIS A 57 -9.67 -8.27 -15.67
CA HIS A 57 -10.87 -9.03 -15.98
C HIS A 57 -11.62 -9.38 -14.69
N PRO A 58 -12.93 -9.12 -14.59
CA PRO A 58 -13.70 -9.55 -13.44
C PRO A 58 -13.68 -11.09 -13.35
N VAL A 59 -13.23 -11.60 -12.22
CA VAL A 59 -13.17 -13.04 -11.92
C VAL A 59 -14.47 -13.48 -11.29
N GLU A 60 -14.88 -12.80 -10.23
CA GLU A 60 -16.09 -13.13 -9.50
C GLU A 60 -16.62 -11.92 -8.72
N ARG A 61 -17.93 -11.92 -8.48
CA ARG A 61 -18.57 -10.98 -7.56
C ARG A 61 -18.60 -11.62 -6.17
N CYS A 62 -17.99 -10.96 -5.19
CA CYS A 62 -17.91 -11.50 -3.84
C CYS A 62 -19.22 -11.28 -3.08
N ALA A 63 -19.89 -12.37 -2.71
CA ALA A 63 -21.12 -12.35 -1.92
C ALA A 63 -20.90 -11.75 -0.52
N ASN A 64 -19.77 -12.05 0.12
CA ASN A 64 -19.41 -11.56 1.45
C ASN A 64 -18.31 -10.49 1.42
N GLY A 65 -18.30 -9.67 0.36
CA GLY A 65 -17.29 -8.63 0.17
C GLY A 65 -15.95 -9.16 -0.32
N CYS A 66 -15.16 -8.28 -0.93
CA CYS A 66 -13.81 -8.60 -1.39
C CYS A 66 -12.80 -8.25 -0.30
N VAL A 67 -11.91 -9.18 0.02
CA VAL A 67 -10.89 -9.06 1.06
C VAL A 67 -9.57 -8.68 0.42
N VAL A 68 -9.09 -7.47 0.75
CA VAL A 68 -7.78 -6.97 0.32
C VAL A 68 -6.70 -7.67 1.13
N ALA A 69 -5.84 -8.41 0.45
CA ALA A 69 -4.73 -9.12 1.05
C ALA A 69 -3.51 -8.19 1.20
N LYS A 70 -2.50 -8.66 1.93
CA LYS A 70 -1.24 -7.92 2.10
C LYS A 70 -0.50 -7.81 0.77
N ALA A 71 0.27 -6.74 0.60
CA ALA A 71 1.05 -6.50 -0.62
C ALA A 71 1.89 -7.73 -1.02
N GLY A 72 1.77 -8.14 -2.28
CA GLY A 72 2.37 -9.35 -2.83
C GLY A 72 1.58 -10.66 -2.60
N THR A 73 0.40 -10.59 -1.99
CA THR A 73 -0.56 -11.72 -1.87
C THR A 73 -1.82 -11.38 -2.67
N PRO A 74 -2.41 -12.33 -3.42
CA PRO A 74 -3.65 -12.07 -4.16
C PRO A 74 -4.82 -11.78 -3.22
N ASP A 75 -5.65 -10.81 -3.59
CA ASP A 75 -6.94 -10.56 -2.95
C ASP A 75 -7.90 -11.75 -3.15
N SER A 76 -8.93 -11.84 -2.31
CA SER A 76 -9.86 -12.97 -2.36
C SER A 76 -11.27 -12.57 -1.97
N CYS A 77 -12.29 -13.35 -2.35
CA CYS A 77 -13.63 -13.14 -1.83
C CYS A 77 -13.75 -13.63 -0.38
N GLY A 78 -14.47 -12.85 0.43
CA GLY A 78 -14.79 -13.21 1.81
C GLY A 78 -15.53 -14.53 1.87
N LYS A 79 -15.06 -15.43 2.74
CA LYS A 79 -15.78 -16.68 3.03
C LYS A 79 -16.96 -16.36 3.94
N ALA A 80 -18.05 -17.10 3.78
CA ALA A 80 -19.19 -16.97 4.69
C ALA A 80 -18.71 -17.28 6.12
N GLU A 81 -18.99 -16.39 7.07
CA GLU A 81 -18.80 -16.71 8.47
C GLU A 81 -19.69 -17.92 8.82
N PRO A 82 -19.17 -18.93 9.52
CA PRO A 82 -20.02 -20.01 10.02
C PRO A 82 -21.06 -19.42 11.01
N PRO A 83 -22.27 -19.99 11.09
CA PRO A 83 -23.29 -19.54 12.05
C PRO A 83 -22.70 -19.54 13.46
N LYS A 84 -22.80 -18.41 14.17
CA LYS A 84 -22.50 -18.34 15.60
C LYS A 84 -23.54 -19.22 16.30
N ASP A 85 -23.13 -20.25 17.02
CA ASP A 85 -24.05 -20.96 17.90
C ASP A 85 -24.48 -20.02 19.04
N ASP A 86 -25.77 -20.06 19.37
CA ASP A 86 -26.49 -19.13 20.21
C ASP A 86 -27.08 -19.82 21.45
N ASN A 87 -26.32 -20.74 22.07
CA ASN A 87 -26.78 -21.51 23.23
C ASN A 87 -25.93 -21.31 24.49
N ASP A 88 -25.92 -20.09 25.04
CA ASP A 88 -25.62 -19.89 26.47
C ASP A 88 -26.78 -19.15 27.16
N VAL A 89 -27.39 -19.82 28.14
CA VAL A 89 -28.55 -19.37 28.91
C VAL A 89 -28.04 -18.81 30.25
N GLY A 90 -28.16 -17.49 30.45
CA GLY A 90 -27.67 -16.85 31.67
C GLY A 90 -28.27 -15.48 32.02
N ASN A 91 -29.56 -15.48 32.39
CA ASN A 91 -30.27 -14.57 33.32
C ASN A 91 -30.51 -13.06 32.96
N PRO A 92 -31.66 -12.47 33.38
CA PRO A 92 -32.31 -11.33 32.73
C PRO A 92 -32.12 -9.98 33.44
N GLY A 93 -32.17 -8.89 32.66
CA GLY A 93 -32.37 -7.54 33.15
C GLY A 93 -31.78 -6.45 32.24
N ASP A 94 -32.46 -6.11 31.15
CA ASP A 94 -33.20 -4.83 31.04
C ASP A 94 -33.77 -4.64 29.63
N ASN A 95 -35.10 -4.43 29.58
CA ASN A 95 -35.90 -4.00 28.43
C ASN A 95 -35.43 -2.58 28.03
N GLY A 96 -35.24 -2.19 26.78
CA GLY A 96 -36.09 -2.37 25.60
C GLY A 96 -36.43 -0.96 25.11
N ASP A 97 -36.06 -0.62 23.87
CA ASP A 97 -36.66 0.47 23.06
C ASP A 97 -36.13 0.36 21.62
N ASP A 98 -36.80 -0.47 20.83
CA ASP A 98 -36.76 -0.42 19.36
C ASP A 98 -37.83 0.58 18.90
N ASN A 99 -37.43 1.67 18.23
CA ASN A 99 -38.27 2.25 17.17
C ASN A 99 -37.48 3.14 16.16
N GLY A 100 -37.11 2.50 15.05
CA GLY A 100 -37.13 3.00 13.66
C GLY A 100 -36.59 4.40 13.31
N ASN A 101 -35.51 4.45 12.53
CA ASN A 101 -35.52 4.86 11.11
C ASN A 101 -34.11 4.74 10.51
N ASP A 102 -34.00 4.12 9.34
CA ASP A 102 -32.77 3.63 8.74
C ASP A 102 -31.82 4.74 8.27
N ASN A 103 -30.56 4.65 8.73
CA ASN A 103 -29.38 4.88 7.90
C ASN A 103 -28.16 4.27 8.60
N GLY A 104 -27.66 3.17 8.05
CA GLY A 104 -26.59 2.37 8.62
C GLY A 104 -25.34 3.19 8.97
N SER A 105 -25.14 3.39 10.26
CA SER A 105 -23.86 3.80 10.84
C SER A 105 -23.77 3.25 12.25
N ASN A 106 -23.45 1.96 12.35
CA ASN A 106 -22.95 1.28 13.55
C ASN A 106 -21.91 0.28 13.03
N ASN A 107 -20.79 0.01 13.66
CA ASN A 107 -19.99 0.66 14.70
C ASN A 107 -18.64 -0.07 14.56
N ASP A 108 -17.57 0.66 14.86
CA ASP A 108 -16.40 0.15 15.58
C ASP A 108 -16.20 -1.38 15.61
N TYR A 109 -15.41 -1.89 14.66
CA TYR A 109 -14.51 -3.02 14.90
C TYR A 109 -13.20 -2.81 14.15
N THR A 110 -12.14 -2.65 14.93
CA THR A 110 -10.76 -2.40 14.55
C THR A 110 -10.10 -3.63 13.92
N ASP A 111 -9.71 -3.53 12.64
CA ASP A 111 -8.75 -4.42 11.98
C ASP A 111 -7.94 -3.63 10.92
N THR A 112 -6.93 -2.92 11.43
CA THR A 112 -5.85 -2.13 10.76
C THR A 112 -6.18 -1.27 9.52
N THR A 113 -7.34 -0.63 9.49
CA THR A 113 -7.65 0.48 8.57
C THR A 113 -7.06 1.81 9.07
N ASN A 114 -5.74 2.03 8.99
CA ASN A 114 -5.14 3.37 9.19
C ASN A 114 -3.72 3.49 8.60
N VAL A 115 -3.50 2.90 7.43
CA VAL A 115 -2.42 3.37 6.57
C VAL A 115 -3.01 4.47 5.70
N ALA A 116 -2.82 5.73 6.08
CA ALA A 116 -3.20 6.83 5.22
C ALA A 116 -2.49 6.62 3.87
N ASN A 117 -3.24 6.40 2.79
CA ASN A 117 -2.69 6.09 1.47
C ASN A 117 -2.43 7.40 0.72
N TYR A 118 -1.32 8.05 1.08
CA TYR A 118 -0.85 9.25 0.40
C TYR A 118 -0.40 8.91 -1.03
N PRO A 119 -0.40 9.89 -1.95
CA PRO A 119 0.14 9.67 -3.29
C PRO A 119 1.55 9.10 -3.24
N LEU A 120 1.84 8.11 -4.09
CA LEU A 120 3.19 7.57 -4.22
C LEU A 120 4.06 8.58 -4.96
N GLU A 121 4.83 9.37 -4.20
CA GLU A 121 5.69 10.41 -4.74
C GLU A 121 7.18 10.01 -4.69
N PHE A 122 7.80 9.92 -5.87
CA PHE A 122 9.23 9.66 -6.01
C PHE A 122 10.03 10.97 -6.05
N ARG A 123 10.71 11.28 -4.94
CA ARG A 123 11.53 12.50 -4.83
C ARG A 123 12.99 12.30 -5.27
N PHE A 124 13.52 11.06 -5.18
CA PHE A 124 14.88 10.76 -5.65
C PHE A 124 14.91 10.51 -7.16
N ARG A 125 13.85 9.91 -7.72
CA ARG A 125 13.67 9.65 -9.16
C ARG A 125 14.82 8.88 -9.82
N ASN A 126 15.56 8.10 -9.03
CA ASN A 126 16.76 7.40 -9.47
C ASN A 126 16.58 5.87 -9.52
N GLY A 127 15.39 5.38 -9.15
CA GLY A 127 15.05 3.95 -9.19
C GLY A 127 15.86 3.12 -8.20
N GLN A 128 16.56 3.75 -7.26
CA GLN A 128 17.38 3.07 -6.25
C GLN A 128 16.52 2.68 -5.04
N CYS A 129 17.11 1.88 -4.16
CA CYS A 129 16.48 1.47 -2.90
C CYS A 129 15.96 2.66 -2.08
N THR A 130 16.72 3.77 -2.06
CA THR A 130 16.36 5.02 -1.39
C THR A 130 15.10 5.67 -1.94
N ASP A 131 14.87 5.59 -3.26
CA ASP A 131 13.71 6.18 -3.94
C ASP A 131 12.42 5.47 -3.52
N TRP A 132 12.43 4.14 -3.58
CA TRP A 132 11.30 3.34 -3.13
C TRP A 132 11.07 3.47 -1.63
N ALA A 133 12.14 3.42 -0.81
CA ALA A 133 12.00 3.49 0.64
C ALA A 133 11.36 4.81 1.10
N ASP A 134 11.77 5.94 0.53
CA ASP A 134 11.13 7.24 0.80
C ASP A 134 9.69 7.29 0.30
N ALA A 135 9.45 6.95 -0.98
CA ALA A 135 8.13 7.04 -1.59
C ALA A 135 7.10 6.12 -0.90
N ARG A 136 7.46 4.85 -0.68
CA ARG A 136 6.57 3.86 -0.06
C ARG A 136 6.33 4.17 1.42
N TYR A 137 7.35 4.58 2.16
CA TYR A 137 7.18 4.94 3.57
C TYR A 137 6.29 6.19 3.71
N ALA A 138 6.47 7.20 2.86
CA ALA A 138 5.60 8.37 2.83
C ALA A 138 4.18 8.03 2.38
N GLN A 139 4.03 7.16 1.38
CA GLN A 139 2.71 6.66 0.95
C GLN A 139 1.91 6.07 2.11
N ILE A 140 2.57 5.40 3.07
CA ILE A 140 1.89 4.68 4.16
C ILE A 140 1.88 5.44 5.50
N THR A 141 2.66 6.50 5.63
CA THR A 141 2.76 7.25 6.91
C THR A 141 2.50 8.74 6.77
N GLY A 142 2.55 9.29 5.54
CA GLY A 142 2.53 10.73 5.28
C GLY A 142 3.86 11.42 5.49
N HIS A 143 4.92 10.68 5.83
CA HIS A 143 6.21 11.25 6.19
C HIS A 143 7.31 10.86 5.20
N HIS A 144 7.71 11.83 4.38
CA HIS A 144 8.95 11.77 3.63
C HIS A 144 10.16 11.98 4.55
N ILE A 145 11.30 11.37 4.19
CA ILE A 145 12.56 11.66 4.89
C ILE A 145 13.05 13.08 4.59
N SER A 146 13.76 13.70 5.53
CA SER A 146 14.34 15.04 5.34
C SER A 146 15.80 15.03 4.89
N TRP A 147 16.35 13.86 4.53
CA TRP A 147 17.77 13.68 4.18
C TRP A 147 17.96 12.93 2.86
N TRP A 148 19.18 13.01 2.31
CA TRP A 148 19.54 12.49 0.98
C TRP A 148 20.84 11.71 0.99
N GLY A 149 21.01 10.76 0.08
CA GLY A 149 22.28 10.04 -0.16
C GLY A 149 22.21 8.57 0.26
N ASP A 150 23.38 7.93 0.30
CA ASP A 150 23.53 6.48 0.46
C ASP A 150 22.77 5.91 1.66
N ALA A 151 22.19 4.72 1.45
CA ALA A 151 21.42 3.96 2.43
C ALA A 151 22.15 3.75 3.76
N ARG A 152 23.45 3.45 3.75
CA ARG A 152 24.27 3.25 4.96
C ARG A 152 24.24 4.42 5.95
N LEU A 153 24.00 5.64 5.44
CA LEU A 153 23.99 6.86 6.25
C LEU A 153 22.62 7.13 6.90
N TRP A 154 21.55 6.42 6.50
CA TRP A 154 20.18 6.72 6.89
C TRP A 154 19.96 6.59 8.40
N SER A 155 20.54 5.60 9.08
CA SER A 155 20.43 5.49 10.55
C SER A 155 20.97 6.72 11.27
N SER A 156 22.14 7.22 10.86
CA SER A 156 22.77 8.41 11.47
C SER A 156 21.98 9.69 11.18
N ARG A 157 21.42 9.81 9.98
CA ARG A 157 20.65 10.98 9.53
C ARG A 157 19.25 11.00 10.13
N ALA A 158 18.61 9.85 10.25
CA ALA A 158 17.35 9.69 10.96
C ALA A 158 17.49 10.17 12.42
N ARG A 159 18.54 9.72 13.12
CA ARG A 159 18.83 10.20 14.47
C ARG A 159 19.01 11.71 14.53
N SER A 160 19.76 12.28 13.58
CA SER A 160 20.00 13.74 13.50
C SER A 160 18.72 14.53 13.16
N ALA A 161 17.81 13.94 12.39
CA ALA A 161 16.51 14.50 12.04
C ALA A 161 15.42 14.25 13.10
N GLY A 162 15.77 13.66 14.25
CA GLY A 162 14.84 13.42 15.35
C GLY A 162 13.95 12.19 15.20
N TRP A 163 14.15 11.36 14.17
CA TRP A 163 13.44 10.10 13.98
C TRP A 163 13.89 9.05 14.99
N SER A 164 13.07 8.02 15.19
CA SER A 164 13.45 6.87 16.00
C SER A 164 14.41 5.97 15.22
N VAL A 165 15.40 5.40 15.91
CA VAL A 165 16.34 4.41 15.37
C VAL A 165 16.45 3.27 16.37
N SER A 166 16.21 2.04 15.93
CA SER A 166 16.15 0.86 16.79
C SER A 166 16.83 -0.35 16.17
N LYS A 167 17.23 -1.31 17.00
CA LYS A 167 17.64 -2.66 16.59
C LYS A 167 16.48 -3.63 16.47
N THR A 168 15.34 -3.30 17.07
CA THR A 168 14.12 -4.09 17.04
C THR A 168 13.21 -3.62 15.91
N PRO A 169 12.68 -4.53 15.07
CA PRO A 169 11.82 -4.15 13.96
C PRO A 169 10.46 -3.62 14.42
N ARG A 170 9.84 -2.76 13.60
CA ARG A 170 8.48 -2.23 13.75
C ARG A 170 7.79 -2.17 12.39
N VAL A 171 6.46 -2.31 12.36
CA VAL A 171 5.66 -2.02 11.16
C VAL A 171 4.85 -0.73 11.37
N PRO A 172 4.80 0.18 10.38
CA PRO A 172 5.76 0.32 9.29
C PRO A 172 7.09 0.93 9.80
N SER A 173 8.20 0.53 9.20
CA SER A 173 9.50 1.19 9.38
C SER A 173 10.33 1.02 8.11
N ILE A 174 11.44 1.76 8.02
CA ILE A 174 12.46 1.53 7.00
C ILE A 174 13.57 0.70 7.65
N ILE A 175 13.88 -0.46 7.08
CA ILE A 175 15.09 -1.21 7.45
C ILE A 175 16.29 -0.56 6.75
N VAL A 176 17.37 -0.38 7.50
CA VAL A 176 18.69 0.05 7.00
C VAL A 176 19.66 -1.11 7.16
N ILE A 177 20.23 -1.57 6.05
CA ILE A 177 21.23 -2.63 6.01
C ILE A 177 22.58 -2.02 5.66
N GLN A 178 23.54 -2.17 6.55
CA GLN A 178 24.88 -1.64 6.38
C GLN A 178 25.66 -2.37 5.29
N ALA A 179 26.67 -1.70 4.74
CA ALA A 179 27.55 -2.28 3.72
C ALA A 179 28.19 -3.59 4.21
N GLY A 180 28.25 -4.59 3.33
CA GLY A 180 28.82 -5.91 3.64
C GLY A 180 27.85 -6.87 4.35
N TYR A 181 26.66 -6.44 4.72
CA TYR A 181 25.65 -7.30 5.34
C TYR A 181 24.59 -7.74 4.34
N GLN A 182 24.17 -9.00 4.45
CA GLN A 182 23.07 -9.57 3.66
C GLN A 182 23.19 -9.22 2.16
N GLY A 183 24.35 -9.48 1.53
CA GLY A 183 24.55 -9.25 0.09
C GLY A 183 24.63 -7.77 -0.34
N THR A 184 24.69 -6.84 0.61
CA THR A 184 24.67 -5.40 0.34
C THR A 184 26.04 -4.84 -0.01
N GLY A 185 26.12 -4.05 -1.08
CA GLY A 185 27.34 -3.36 -1.52
C GLY A 185 27.71 -2.13 -0.68
N GLY A 186 28.76 -1.41 -1.10
CA GLY A 186 29.31 -0.23 -0.40
C GLY A 186 28.29 0.85 0.03
N PRO A 187 27.25 1.18 -0.77
CA PRO A 187 26.24 2.17 -0.39
C PRO A 187 25.31 1.77 0.76
N GLY A 188 25.29 0.50 1.17
CA GLY A 188 24.21 -0.02 2.03
C GLY A 188 22.93 -0.29 1.24
N HIS A 189 21.88 -0.70 1.95
CA HIS A 189 20.55 -0.95 1.37
C HIS A 189 19.45 -0.49 2.32
N VAL A 190 18.33 -0.03 1.76
CA VAL A 190 17.13 0.32 2.53
C VAL A 190 15.89 -0.27 1.88
N ALA A 191 14.92 -0.66 2.71
CA ALA A 191 13.65 -1.20 2.26
C ALA A 191 12.54 -0.83 3.24
N VAL A 192 11.28 -0.87 2.80
CA VAL A 192 10.14 -0.67 3.71
C VAL A 192 9.75 -2.02 4.32
N VAL A 193 9.64 -2.07 5.64
CA VAL A 193 9.15 -3.22 6.38
C VAL A 193 7.62 -3.26 6.29
N GLU A 194 7.12 -4.23 5.53
CA GLU A 194 5.69 -4.45 5.32
C GLU A 194 5.11 -5.42 6.36
N ARG A 195 5.95 -6.33 6.89
CA ARG A 195 5.55 -7.33 7.90
C ARG A 195 6.77 -7.84 8.68
N ILE A 196 6.56 -8.20 9.95
CA ILE A 196 7.50 -8.98 10.76
C ILE A 196 7.01 -10.43 10.77
N ASN A 197 7.87 -11.39 10.44
CA ASN A 197 7.57 -12.82 10.44
C ASN A 197 7.75 -13.41 11.85
N ASN A 198 7.20 -14.60 12.09
CA ASN A 198 7.26 -15.26 13.40
C ASN A 198 8.68 -15.57 13.89
N ASP A 199 9.63 -15.73 12.97
CA ASP A 199 11.05 -15.95 13.26
C ASP A 199 11.83 -14.65 13.54
N GLY A 200 11.14 -13.51 13.57
CA GLY A 200 11.73 -12.19 13.78
C GLY A 200 12.41 -11.60 12.54
N SER A 201 12.38 -12.27 11.39
CA SER A 201 12.78 -11.67 10.11
C SER A 201 11.73 -10.68 9.60
N VAL A 202 12.11 -9.80 8.68
CA VAL A 202 11.21 -8.77 8.14
C VAL A 202 10.98 -8.98 6.66
N TYR A 203 9.71 -9.05 6.25
CA TYR A 203 9.31 -9.03 4.86
C TYR A 203 9.20 -7.58 4.37
N THR A 204 9.80 -7.31 3.23
CA THR A 204 10.05 -5.94 2.76
C THR A 204 9.72 -5.73 1.29
N SER A 205 9.44 -4.49 0.96
CA SER A 205 9.35 -3.99 -0.43
C SER A 205 10.51 -3.03 -0.70
N ASN A 206 11.10 -3.12 -1.89
CA ASN A 206 12.27 -2.32 -2.27
C ASN A 206 12.50 -2.23 -3.78
N TYR A 207 13.31 -1.25 -4.17
CA TYR A 207 13.96 -1.16 -5.47
C TYR A 207 15.43 -1.57 -5.38
N ASN A 208 15.97 -1.95 -6.53
CA ASN A 208 17.38 -2.22 -6.76
C ASN A 208 18.05 -3.18 -5.77
N TYR A 209 17.30 -4.18 -5.32
CA TYR A 209 17.83 -5.33 -4.60
C TYR A 209 17.17 -6.59 -5.16
N ARG A 210 17.97 -7.63 -5.42
CA ARG A 210 17.47 -8.82 -6.12
C ARG A 210 17.06 -9.91 -5.14
N PHE A 211 15.83 -10.38 -5.27
CA PHE A 211 15.31 -11.58 -4.62
C PHE A 211 14.90 -12.57 -5.70
N ASN A 212 15.43 -13.80 -5.64
CA ASN A 212 15.10 -14.87 -6.59
C ASN A 212 15.19 -14.44 -8.07
N GLY A 213 16.20 -13.63 -8.41
CA GLY A 213 16.41 -13.08 -9.76
C GLY A 213 15.67 -11.78 -10.06
N ASN A 214 14.66 -11.43 -9.28
CA ASN A 214 13.82 -10.25 -9.49
C ASN A 214 14.32 -9.03 -8.73
N GLY A 215 14.53 -7.93 -9.44
CA GLY A 215 15.00 -6.66 -8.87
C GLY A 215 15.95 -5.94 -9.83
N GLY A 216 16.30 -4.71 -9.46
CA GLY A 216 17.12 -3.80 -10.26
C GLY A 216 16.62 -2.37 -10.15
N PRO A 217 17.28 -1.40 -10.78
CA PRO A 217 16.81 -0.02 -10.76
C PRO A 217 15.39 0.07 -11.34
N TYR A 218 14.49 0.78 -10.65
CA TYR A 218 13.06 0.93 -10.99
C TYR A 218 12.24 -0.37 -11.00
N ILE A 219 12.84 -1.50 -10.60
CA ILE A 219 12.15 -2.80 -10.54
C ILE A 219 11.82 -3.09 -9.08
N LYS A 220 10.52 -3.08 -8.77
CA LYS A 220 10.02 -3.51 -7.46
C LYS A 220 10.35 -4.98 -7.25
N SER A 221 10.94 -5.26 -6.09
CA SER A 221 11.12 -6.61 -5.60
C SER A 221 10.66 -6.69 -4.16
N TYR A 222 10.36 -7.92 -3.74
CA TYR A 222 9.95 -8.24 -2.39
C TYR A 222 10.81 -9.36 -1.85
N GLY A 223 11.09 -9.30 -0.56
CA GLY A 223 11.82 -10.38 0.07
C GLY A 223 12.04 -10.14 1.55
N THR A 224 12.61 -11.15 2.17
CA THR A 224 12.82 -11.20 3.61
C THR A 224 14.27 -10.89 3.95
N PHE A 225 14.46 -9.94 4.86
CA PHE A 225 15.75 -9.66 5.48
C PHE A 225 15.75 -10.13 6.94
N ARG A 226 16.93 -10.53 7.42
CA ARG A 226 17.14 -10.86 8.83
C ARG A 226 17.39 -9.61 9.66
N THR A 227 16.97 -9.65 10.92
CA THR A 227 17.37 -8.69 11.95
C THR A 227 18.76 -9.02 12.50
N GLY A 228 19.36 -8.11 13.26
CA GLY A 228 20.63 -8.34 13.97
C GLY A 228 21.76 -7.41 13.53
N ASN A 229 22.99 -7.92 13.54
CA ASN A 229 24.18 -7.12 13.25
C ASN A 229 24.12 -6.49 11.86
N GLY A 230 24.56 -5.23 11.78
CA GLY A 230 24.54 -4.47 10.53
C GLY A 230 23.14 -4.01 10.09
N VAL A 231 22.11 -4.21 10.92
CA VAL A 231 20.74 -3.78 10.63
C VAL A 231 20.26 -2.77 11.68
N ASP A 232 19.57 -1.72 11.21
CA ASP A 232 18.78 -0.80 12.02
C ASP A 232 17.38 -0.66 11.42
N PHE A 233 16.45 -0.15 12.21
CA PHE A 233 15.11 0.23 11.81
C PHE A 233 14.88 1.69 12.15
N ILE A 234 14.30 2.46 11.21
CA ILE A 234 14.01 3.88 11.40
C ILE A 234 12.53 4.19 11.11
N TRP A 235 11.94 5.10 11.89
CA TRP A 235 10.56 5.57 11.68
C TRP A 235 10.33 6.98 12.25
N TYR A 236 9.34 7.68 11.69
CA TYR A 236 8.88 8.97 12.18
C TYR A 236 8.09 8.80 13.48
N LYS A 237 8.37 9.65 14.47
CA LYS A 237 7.83 9.54 15.84
C LYS A 237 6.35 9.87 15.92
#